data_AF-A0A8H5EU95-F1
#
_entry.id   AF-A0A8H5EU95-F1
#
_cell.length_a   1.000
_cell.length_b   1.000
_cell.length_c   1.000
_cell.angle_alpha   90.00
_cell.angle_beta   90.00
_cell.angle_gamma   90.00
#
_symmetry.space_group_name_H-M   'P 1'
#
loop_
_entity.id
_entity.type
_entity.pdbx_description
1 polymer ?
#
loop_
_entity_poly.entity_id
_entity_poly.type
_entity_poly.pdbx_seq_one_letter_code
_entity_poly.pdbx_strand_id
1 'polypeptide(L)'
;MAEDSFPALPGVYRLLFLYLEPISTITPALMVWIFPGATWFYQELIPSALSAPTGALEPRSLMAIWQLVNCYFLLGLISSLVFRAVRDALPNNPAAQERILGASFLALGIADLTHIAATFVGLPADLRYTPSAWNSMTHGSISAVVVLCAWWAGIGRTRYYFGQPHNDVHKRK
;
A
#
# COMPACT_ATOMS: atom_id res chain seq x y z
N MET A 1 -13.14 -25.42 -12.20
CA MET A 1 -12.10 -24.67 -11.47
C MET A 1 -11.69 -23.55 -12.39
N ALA A 2 -12.09 -22.31 -12.10
CA ALA A 2 -11.75 -21.17 -12.95
C ALA A 2 -10.22 -21.05 -12.99
N GLU A 3 -9.62 -21.04 -14.18
CA GLU A 3 -8.22 -20.67 -14.33
C GLU A 3 -8.00 -19.32 -13.64
N ASP A 4 -7.10 -19.31 -12.66
CA ASP A 4 -6.81 -18.10 -11.91
C ASP A 4 -6.06 -17.15 -12.85
N SER A 5 -6.76 -16.15 -13.38
CA SER A 5 -6.24 -15.24 -14.42
C SER A 5 -5.09 -14.35 -13.96
N PHE A 6 -4.64 -14.51 -12.71
CA PHE A 6 -3.47 -13.81 -12.18
C PHE A 6 -2.68 -14.66 -11.16
N PRO A 7 -1.86 -15.62 -11.62
CA PRO A 7 -1.15 -16.57 -10.76
C PRO A 7 -0.21 -15.92 -9.73
N ALA A 8 0.31 -14.71 -10.03
CA ALA A 8 1.23 -14.01 -9.16
C ALA A 8 0.56 -13.37 -7.91
N LEU A 9 -0.75 -13.12 -7.96
CA LEU A 9 -1.56 -12.55 -6.87
C LEU A 9 -2.88 -13.33 -6.77
N PRO A 10 -2.87 -14.54 -6.17
CA PRO A 10 -4.08 -15.35 -6.04
C PRO A 10 -4.98 -14.86 -4.90
N GLY A 11 -6.30 -15.04 -5.07
CA GLY A 11 -7.31 -14.92 -4.03
C GLY A 11 -7.29 -13.61 -3.22
N VAL A 12 -7.01 -13.72 -1.91
CA VAL A 12 -7.09 -12.61 -0.93
C VAL A 12 -6.10 -11.49 -1.26
N TYR A 13 -4.92 -11.82 -1.80
CA TYR A 13 -3.93 -10.81 -2.17
C TYR A 13 -4.38 -9.97 -3.38
N ARG A 14 -5.16 -10.56 -4.30
CA ARG A 14 -5.78 -9.81 -5.40
C ARG A 14 -6.79 -8.81 -4.87
N LEU A 15 -7.62 -9.21 -3.90
CA LEU A 15 -8.60 -8.30 -3.29
C LEU A 15 -7.88 -7.14 -2.59
N LEU A 16 -6.83 -7.45 -1.84
CA LEU A 16 -6.06 -6.46 -1.09
C LEU A 16 -5.31 -5.50 -2.01
N PHE A 17 -4.36 -5.98 -2.81
CA PHE A 17 -3.48 -5.09 -3.59
C PHE A 17 -4.13 -4.51 -4.86
N LEU A 18 -5.10 -5.20 -5.46
CA LEU A 18 -5.70 -4.74 -6.72
C LEU A 18 -6.94 -3.86 -6.53
N TYR A 19 -7.58 -3.92 -5.36
CA TYR A 19 -8.82 -3.20 -5.07
C TYR A 19 -8.74 -2.40 -3.77
N LEU A 20 -8.48 -3.04 -2.62
CA LEU A 20 -8.50 -2.33 -1.33
C LEU A 20 -7.38 -1.30 -1.20
N GLU A 21 -6.16 -1.64 -1.61
CA GLU A 21 -5.01 -0.73 -1.58
C GLU A 21 -5.27 0.51 -2.45
N PRO A 22 -5.60 0.40 -3.76
CA PRO A 22 -5.93 1.57 -4.58
C PRO A 22 -7.04 2.44 -4.00
N ILE A 23 -8.11 1.81 -3.50
CA ILE A 23 -9.21 2.54 -2.86
C ILE A 23 -8.68 3.30 -1.63
N SER A 24 -7.96 2.62 -0.74
CA SER A 24 -7.42 3.22 0.48
C SER A 24 -6.43 4.35 0.24
N THR A 25 -5.71 4.34 -0.89
CA THR A 25 -4.74 5.39 -1.24
C THR A 25 -5.35 6.51 -2.07
N ILE A 26 -6.40 6.25 -2.86
CA ILE A 26 -7.10 7.27 -3.67
C ILE A 26 -8.14 8.02 -2.82
N THR A 27 -8.84 7.34 -1.91
CA THR A 27 -9.90 7.93 -1.09
C THR A 27 -9.42 9.16 -0.30
N PRO A 28 -8.27 9.15 0.40
CA PRO A 28 -7.76 10.33 1.08
C PRO A 28 -7.52 11.51 0.12
N ALA A 29 -7.12 11.25 -1.13
CA ALA A 29 -6.94 12.30 -2.12
C ALA A 29 -8.23 12.96 -2.56
N LEU A 30 -9.25 12.15 -2.84
CA LEU A 30 -10.57 12.69 -3.15
C LEU A 30 -11.16 13.43 -1.94
N MET A 31 -10.97 12.92 -0.73
CA MET A 31 -11.45 13.55 0.51
C MET A 31 -10.78 14.91 0.78
N VAL A 32 -9.49 15.05 0.49
CA VAL A 32 -8.77 16.32 0.66
C VAL A 32 -9.11 17.34 -0.42
N TRP A 33 -9.36 16.90 -1.66
CA TRP A 33 -9.70 17.81 -2.77
C TRP A 33 -11.17 18.24 -2.77
N ILE A 34 -12.09 17.39 -2.30
CA ILE A 34 -13.53 17.64 -2.37
C ILE A 34 -14.07 17.99 -0.99
N PHE A 35 -14.15 17.01 -0.09
CA PHE A 35 -14.68 17.13 1.27
C PHE A 35 -14.29 15.87 2.05
N PRO A 36 -13.87 15.95 3.33
CA PRO A 36 -13.88 17.08 4.27
C PRO A 36 -12.70 18.08 4.19
N GLY A 37 -11.76 17.89 3.26
CA GLY A 37 -10.67 18.84 2.99
C GLY A 37 -9.35 18.56 3.72
N ALA A 38 -8.36 19.40 3.47
CA ALA A 38 -6.99 19.22 3.98
C ALA A 38 -6.87 19.28 5.50
N THR A 39 -7.69 20.11 6.17
CA THR A 39 -7.65 20.24 7.65
C THR A 39 -8.08 18.96 8.36
N TRP A 40 -9.04 18.23 7.80
CA TRP A 40 -9.41 16.91 8.31
C TRP A 40 -8.24 15.93 8.19
N PHE A 41 -7.62 15.84 7.01
CA PHE A 41 -6.51 14.92 6.79
C PHE A 41 -5.29 15.26 7.66
N TYR A 42 -5.05 16.55 7.92
CA TYR A 42 -4.01 17.00 8.85
C TYR A 42 -4.19 16.39 10.25
N GLN A 43 -5.42 16.33 10.75
CA GLN A 43 -5.72 15.74 12.06
C GLN A 43 -5.57 14.23 12.03
N GLU A 44 -5.91 13.59 10.92
CA GLU A 44 -5.71 12.16 10.76
C GLU A 44 -4.21 11.75 10.74
N LEU A 45 -3.27 12.69 10.64
CA LEU A 45 -1.84 12.37 10.80
C LEU A 45 -1.48 11.95 12.24
N ILE A 46 -2.23 12.42 13.24
CA ILE A 46 -2.01 12.06 14.65
C ILE A 46 -3.37 11.76 15.29
N PRO A 47 -3.62 10.52 15.76
CA PRO A 47 -4.87 10.19 16.44
C PRO A 47 -5.12 11.15 17.60
N SER A 48 -6.20 11.91 17.53
CA SER A 48 -6.60 12.88 18.55
C SER A 48 -8.10 12.79 18.77
N ALA A 49 -8.52 12.85 20.04
CA ALA A 49 -9.93 12.90 20.41
C ALA A 49 -10.58 14.28 20.17
N LEU A 50 -9.80 15.27 19.74
CA LEU A 50 -10.25 16.64 19.52
C LEU A 50 -10.85 16.79 18.11
N SER A 51 -11.99 17.49 18.01
CA SER A 51 -12.61 17.86 16.74
C SER A 51 -11.63 18.63 15.85
N ALA A 52 -11.68 18.37 14.54
CA ALA A 52 -10.77 19.02 13.61
C ALA A 52 -10.87 20.57 13.72
N PRO A 53 -9.74 21.30 13.72
CA PRO A 53 -9.74 22.74 13.81
C PRO A 53 -10.61 23.34 12.71
N THR A 54 -11.51 24.25 13.07
CA THR A 54 -12.30 25.02 12.09
C THR A 54 -11.50 26.14 11.43
N GLY A 55 -10.26 26.37 11.88
CA GLY A 55 -9.34 27.34 11.30
C GLY A 55 -8.66 26.85 10.03
N ALA A 56 -8.29 27.79 9.16
CA ALA A 56 -7.47 27.50 8.00
C ALA A 56 -6.07 27.03 8.42
N LEU A 57 -5.55 26.00 7.74
CA LEU A 57 -4.18 25.54 7.94
C LEU A 57 -3.18 26.62 7.53
N GLU A 58 -2.05 26.63 8.20
CA GLU A 58 -0.89 27.44 7.81
C GLU A 58 -0.46 27.05 6.37
N PRO A 59 -0.12 28.02 5.49
CA PRO A 59 0.04 27.73 4.05
C PRO A 59 1.10 26.65 3.72
N ARG A 60 2.17 26.55 4.51
CA ARG A 60 3.21 25.52 4.29
C ARG A 60 2.70 24.14 4.67
N SER A 61 1.95 24.04 5.77
CA SER A 61 1.27 22.82 6.19
C SER A 61 0.22 22.37 5.17
N LEU A 62 -0.56 23.29 4.62
CA LEU A 62 -1.53 23.00 3.55
C LEU A 62 -0.84 22.42 2.30
N MET A 63 0.25 23.06 1.86
CA MET A 63 1.02 22.59 0.70
C MET A 63 1.60 21.19 0.93
N ALA A 64 2.16 20.94 2.12
CA ALA A 64 2.71 19.63 2.48
C ALA A 64 1.64 18.53 2.42
N ILE A 65 0.43 18.78 2.91
CA ILE A 65 -0.69 17.84 2.83
C ILE A 65 -1.07 17.58 1.38
N TRP A 66 -1.21 18.61 0.56
CA TRP A 66 -1.56 18.43 -0.85
C TRP A 66 -0.52 17.60 -1.61
N GLN A 67 0.77 17.80 -1.34
CA GLN A 67 1.82 17.00 -1.96
C GLN A 67 1.78 15.55 -1.48
N LEU A 68 1.65 15.33 -0.17
CA LEU A 68 1.54 13.99 0.43
C LEU A 68 0.37 13.20 -0.16
N VAL A 69 -0.77 13.87 -0.28
CA VAL A 69 -1.99 13.28 -0.80
C VAL A 69 -1.90 12.99 -2.30
N ASN A 70 -1.22 13.83 -3.07
CA ASN A 70 -0.91 13.55 -4.47
C ASN A 70 0.00 12.31 -4.61
N CYS A 71 0.96 12.12 -3.70
CA CYS A 71 1.76 10.89 -3.67
C CYS A 71 0.89 9.66 -3.41
N TYR A 72 -0.08 9.74 -2.49
CA TYR A 72 -1.00 8.62 -2.22
C TYR A 72 -1.88 8.32 -3.44
N PHE A 73 -2.39 9.35 -4.11
CA PHE A 73 -3.13 9.19 -5.35
C PHE A 73 -2.30 8.49 -6.43
N LEU A 74 -1.05 8.91 -6.61
CA LEU A 74 -0.11 8.29 -7.56
C LEU A 74 0.13 6.80 -7.23
N LEU A 75 0.35 6.46 -5.96
CA LEU A 75 0.51 5.07 -5.53
C LEU A 75 -0.74 4.24 -5.87
N GLY A 76 -1.93 4.77 -5.62
CA GLY A 76 -3.19 4.12 -5.99
C GLY A 76 -3.36 3.96 -7.50
N LEU A 77 -2.88 4.91 -8.30
CA LEU A 77 -2.83 4.76 -9.77
C LEU A 77 -1.83 3.69 -10.20
N ILE A 78 -0.67 3.59 -9.56
CA ILE A 78 0.30 2.54 -9.86
C ILE A 78 -0.29 1.17 -9.53
N SER A 79 -0.81 0.96 -8.32
CA SER A 79 -1.43 -0.32 -7.94
C SER A 79 -2.67 -0.63 -8.79
N SER A 80 -3.42 0.39 -9.23
CA SER A 80 -4.60 0.15 -10.07
C SER A 80 -4.27 -0.10 -11.54
N LEU A 81 -3.42 0.71 -12.16
CA LEU A 81 -3.14 0.66 -13.60
C LEU A 81 -1.96 -0.25 -13.92
N VAL A 82 -0.83 -0.12 -13.20
CA VAL A 82 0.40 -0.85 -13.52
C VAL A 82 0.25 -2.34 -13.22
N PHE A 83 -0.35 -2.70 -12.08
CA PHE A 83 -0.55 -4.13 -11.77
C PHE A 83 -1.53 -4.80 -12.73
N ARG A 84 -2.57 -4.10 -13.18
CA ARG A 84 -3.49 -4.58 -14.23
C ARG A 84 -2.76 -4.70 -15.58
N ALA A 85 -1.92 -3.73 -15.94
CA ALA A 85 -1.11 -3.79 -17.15
C ALA A 85 -0.13 -4.98 -17.14
N VAL A 86 0.51 -5.28 -16.01
CA VAL A 86 1.40 -6.46 -15.87
C VAL A 86 0.63 -7.76 -16.06
N ARG A 87 -0.57 -7.88 -15.48
CA ARG A 87 -1.45 -9.03 -15.69
C ARG A 87 -1.81 -9.19 -17.17
N ASP A 88 -2.21 -8.10 -17.82
CA ASP A 88 -2.75 -8.13 -19.18
C ASP A 88 -1.64 -8.29 -20.24
N ALA A 89 -0.44 -7.77 -19.99
CA ALA A 89 0.69 -7.83 -20.94
C ALA A 89 1.50 -9.14 -20.86
N LEU A 90 1.48 -9.84 -19.72
CA LEU A 90 2.29 -11.05 -19.50
C LEU A 90 1.47 -12.28 -19.07
N PRO A 91 0.33 -12.61 -19.71
CA PRO A 91 -0.59 -13.65 -19.22
C PRO A 91 0.04 -15.05 -19.13
N ASN A 92 1.03 -15.35 -19.98
CA ASN A 92 1.69 -16.66 -20.05
C ASN A 92 3.06 -16.71 -19.37
N ASN A 93 3.48 -15.65 -18.67
CA ASN A 93 4.79 -15.59 -18.02
C ASN A 93 4.67 -15.21 -16.53
N PRO A 94 4.24 -16.16 -15.68
CA PRO A 94 4.01 -15.90 -14.26
C PRO A 94 5.31 -15.53 -13.51
N ALA A 95 6.47 -16.02 -13.96
CA ALA A 95 7.76 -15.65 -13.37
C ALA A 95 8.12 -14.18 -13.61
N ALA A 96 7.86 -13.66 -14.83
CA ALA A 96 8.05 -12.25 -15.13
C ALA A 96 7.03 -11.36 -14.40
N GLN A 97 5.76 -11.80 -14.32
CA GLN A 97 4.74 -11.11 -13.52
C GLN A 97 5.19 -10.98 -12.06
N GLU A 98 5.61 -12.09 -11.44
CA GLU A 98 6.06 -12.09 -10.05
C GLU A 98 7.31 -11.23 -9.85
N ARG A 99 8.25 -11.23 -10.79
CA ARG A 99 9.46 -10.39 -10.69
C ARG A 99 9.13 -8.90 -10.71
N ILE A 100 8.23 -8.46 -11.59
CA ILE A 100 7.81 -7.06 -11.68
C ILE A 100 7.02 -6.67 -10.43
N LEU A 101 6.03 -7.46 -10.06
CA LEU A 101 5.23 -7.21 -8.85
C LEU A 101 6.09 -7.24 -7.59
N GLY A 102 7.02 -8.18 -7.47
CA GLY A 102 7.93 -8.26 -6.35
C GLY A 102 8.89 -7.08 -6.27
N ALA A 103 9.36 -6.55 -7.40
CA ALA A 103 10.13 -5.31 -7.42
C ALA A 103 9.28 -4.12 -6.96
N SER A 104 8.02 -4.03 -7.40
CA SER A 104 7.08 -3.00 -6.93
C SER A 104 6.78 -3.13 -5.43
N PHE A 105 6.52 -4.36 -4.94
CA PHE A 105 6.29 -4.64 -3.53
C PHE A 105 7.54 -4.42 -2.67
N LEU A 106 8.75 -4.60 -3.21
CA LEU A 106 9.97 -4.23 -2.51
C LEU A 106 10.03 -2.71 -2.30
N ALA A 107 9.78 -1.94 -3.36
CA ALA A 107 9.79 -0.48 -3.28
C ALA A 107 8.71 0.04 -2.31
N LEU A 108 7.49 -0.50 -2.40
CA LEU A 108 6.40 -0.21 -1.46
C LEU A 108 6.79 -0.59 -0.02
N GLY A 109 7.37 -1.76 0.19
CA GLY A 109 7.78 -2.20 1.53
C GLY A 109 8.87 -1.34 2.15
N ILE A 110 9.82 -0.85 1.37
CA ILE A 110 10.82 0.12 1.86
C ILE A 110 10.13 1.42 2.26
N ALA A 111 9.24 1.95 1.41
CA ALA A 111 8.49 3.16 1.72
C ALA A 111 7.66 2.99 2.99
N ASP A 112 6.90 1.90 3.11
CA ASP A 112 6.07 1.63 4.28
C ASP A 112 6.89 1.47 5.56
N LEU A 113 8.06 0.80 5.51
CA LEU A 113 8.95 0.70 6.67
C LEU A 113 9.45 2.08 7.13
N THR A 114 9.83 2.94 6.18
CA THR A 114 10.23 4.32 6.52
C THR A 114 9.06 5.13 7.08
N HIS A 115 7.85 4.91 6.57
CA HIS A 115 6.62 5.53 7.07
C HIS A 115 6.29 5.06 8.49
N ILE A 116 6.38 3.76 8.76
CA ILE A 116 6.22 3.20 10.11
C ILE A 116 7.24 3.82 11.05
N ALA A 117 8.52 3.88 10.69
CA ALA A 117 9.55 4.50 11.52
C ALA A 117 9.25 5.98 11.81
N ALA A 118 8.86 6.75 10.79
CA ALA A 118 8.48 8.14 10.95
C ALA A 118 7.24 8.31 11.85
N THR A 119 6.24 7.44 11.68
CA THR A 119 5.01 7.37 12.48
C THR A 119 5.34 7.05 13.94
N PHE A 120 6.20 6.05 14.19
CA PHE A 120 6.65 5.71 15.53
C PHE A 120 7.44 6.84 16.21
N VAL A 121 8.24 7.60 15.45
CA VAL A 121 8.96 8.76 16.00
C VAL A 121 7.99 9.91 16.29
N GLY A 122 7.02 10.15 15.40
CA GLY A 122 6.06 11.26 15.49
C GLY A 122 4.92 11.05 16.49
N LEU A 123 4.49 9.81 16.74
CA LEU A 123 3.40 9.54 17.67
C LEU A 123 3.80 9.79 19.13
N PRO A 124 2.88 10.31 19.97
CA PRO A 124 3.00 10.28 21.43
C PRO A 124 3.18 8.86 21.98
N ALA A 125 4.00 8.68 23.02
CA ALA A 125 4.39 7.36 23.53
C ALA A 125 3.20 6.50 24.03
N ASP A 126 2.15 7.14 24.51
CA ASP A 126 0.88 6.56 24.95
C ASP A 126 0.04 5.97 23.80
N LEU A 127 0.12 6.55 22.61
CA LEU A 127 -0.60 6.07 21.42
C LEU A 127 0.17 5.01 20.64
N ARG A 128 1.50 4.95 20.76
CA ARG A 128 2.36 3.96 20.07
C ARG A 128 2.00 2.51 20.39
N TYR A 129 1.55 2.24 21.62
CA TYR A 129 1.31 0.90 22.13
C TYR A 129 -0.17 0.58 22.36
N THR A 130 -1.08 1.42 21.86
CA THR A 130 -2.52 1.26 22.02
C THR A 130 -3.20 1.08 20.65
N PRO A 131 -3.16 -0.12 20.05
CA PRO A 131 -3.72 -0.37 18.72
C PRO A 131 -5.21 -0.04 18.59
N SER A 132 -5.97 -0.12 19.69
CA SER A 132 -7.40 0.22 19.70
C SER A 132 -7.68 1.72 19.56
N ALA A 133 -6.67 2.58 19.75
CA ALA A 133 -6.77 4.03 19.61
C ALA A 133 -6.26 4.53 18.25
N TRP A 134 -5.82 3.62 17.37
CA TRP A 134 -5.31 3.98 16.06
C TRP A 134 -6.45 4.36 15.11
N ASN A 135 -6.21 5.41 14.33
CA ASN A 135 -7.11 5.78 13.24
C ASN A 135 -6.81 4.96 11.98
N SER A 136 -7.62 5.17 10.95
CA SER A 136 -7.52 4.44 9.67
C SER A 136 -6.14 4.58 9.03
N MET A 137 -5.48 5.75 9.16
CA MET A 137 -4.15 5.98 8.60
C MET A 137 -3.08 5.14 9.30
N THR A 138 -3.10 5.11 10.63
CA THR A 138 -2.14 4.34 11.43
C THR A 138 -2.32 2.83 11.22
N HIS A 139 -3.58 2.37 11.18
CA HIS A 139 -3.89 0.99 10.83
C HIS A 139 -3.48 0.63 9.40
N GLY A 140 -3.69 1.53 8.46
CA GLY A 140 -3.30 1.37 7.06
C GLY A 140 -1.80 1.14 6.93
N SER A 141 -0.97 1.99 7.53
CA SER A 141 0.48 1.87 7.45
C SER A 141 1.04 0.62 8.15
N ILE A 142 0.52 0.27 9.33
CA ILE A 142 1.09 -0.85 10.11
C ILE A 142 0.54 -2.20 9.64
N SER A 143 -0.77 -2.31 9.41
CA SER A 143 -1.41 -3.58 9.00
C SER A 143 -1.06 -3.96 7.57
N ALA A 144 -0.90 -2.98 6.66
CA ALA A 144 -0.51 -3.26 5.28
C ALA A 144 0.88 -3.90 5.19
N VAL A 145 1.84 -3.45 6.02
CA VAL A 145 3.19 -4.05 6.06
C VAL A 145 3.16 -5.49 6.52
N VAL A 146 2.31 -5.85 7.48
CA VAL A 146 2.16 -7.25 7.93
C VAL A 146 1.70 -8.13 6.76
N VAL A 147 0.73 -7.67 5.98
CA VAL A 147 0.25 -8.37 4.77
C VAL A 147 1.34 -8.46 3.71
N LEU A 148 2.10 -7.38 3.50
CA LEU A 148 3.21 -7.34 2.55
C LEU A 148 4.32 -8.33 2.93
N CYS A 149 4.67 -8.41 4.22
CA CYS A 149 5.61 -9.40 4.74
C CYS A 149 5.08 -10.82 4.55
N ALA A 150 3.77 -11.06 4.74
CA ALA A 150 3.15 -12.37 4.48
C ALA A 150 3.24 -12.77 2.99
N TRP A 151 3.08 -11.81 2.08
CA TRP A 151 3.26 -12.04 0.64
C TRP A 151 4.70 -12.41 0.28
N TRP A 152 5.69 -11.71 0.86
CA TRP A 152 7.10 -12.05 0.71
C TRP A 152 7.43 -13.42 1.31
N ALA A 153 6.84 -13.76 2.46
CA ALA A 153 6.94 -15.07 3.09
C ALA A 153 6.24 -16.19 2.31
N GLY A 154 5.52 -15.87 1.22
CA GLY A 154 4.86 -16.85 0.36
C GLY A 154 3.66 -17.53 1.02
N ILE A 155 3.13 -16.97 2.09
CA ILE A 155 2.02 -17.55 2.84
C ILE A 155 0.78 -17.50 1.93
N GLY A 156 0.20 -18.65 1.60
CA GLY A 156 -1.03 -18.72 0.80
C GLY A 156 -0.87 -18.40 -0.69
N ARG A 157 0.35 -18.44 -1.26
CA ARG A 157 0.59 -18.33 -2.71
C ARG A 157 1.67 -19.29 -3.20
N THR A 158 1.57 -19.73 -4.45
CA THR A 158 2.68 -20.39 -5.15
C THR A 158 3.74 -19.36 -5.55
N ARG A 159 5.01 -19.67 -5.27
CA ARG A 159 6.17 -18.86 -5.67
C ARG A 159 6.71 -19.40 -6.99
N TYR A 160 6.84 -18.55 -8.00
CA TYR A 160 7.36 -18.87 -9.33
C TYR A 160 8.76 -18.31 -9.57
N TYR A 161 9.16 -17.25 -8.85
CA TYR A 161 10.49 -16.61 -8.98
C TYR A 161 11.26 -16.52 -7.66
N PHE A 162 10.67 -15.92 -6.61
CA PHE A 162 11.39 -15.70 -5.35
C PHE A 162 11.53 -16.99 -4.53
N GLY A 163 12.75 -17.31 -4.10
CA GLY A 163 13.04 -18.48 -3.26
C GLY A 163 12.99 -19.83 -3.98
N GLN A 164 12.84 -19.85 -5.32
CA GLN A 164 12.99 -21.06 -6.11
C GLN A 164 14.49 -21.31 -6.41
N PRO A 165 14.96 -22.58 -6.36
CA PRO A 165 16.33 -22.88 -6.77
C PRO A 165 16.53 -22.48 -8.23
N HIS A 166 17.63 -21.77 -8.51
CA HIS A 166 18.03 -21.33 -9.85
C HIS A 166 18.54 -22.52 -10.68
N ASN A 167 17.76 -23.59 -10.80
CA ASN A 167 18.05 -24.72 -11.66
C ASN A 167 16.83 -24.97 -12.54
N ASP A 168 17.08 -25.19 -13.83
CA ASP A 168 16.14 -25.68 -14.86
C ASP A 168 15.55 -24.66 -15.86
N VAL A 169 16.33 -23.67 -16.31
CA VAL A 169 16.11 -23.03 -17.63
C VAL A 169 16.93 -23.70 -18.75
N HIS A 170 17.71 -24.76 -18.44
CA HIS A 170 18.53 -25.48 -19.44
C HIS A 170 18.18 -26.95 -19.65
N LYS A 171 17.05 -27.42 -19.11
CA LYS A 171 16.62 -28.82 -19.25
C LYS A 171 15.27 -28.99 -19.95
N ARG A 172 14.98 -28.23 -21.00
CA ARG A 172 14.07 -28.69 -22.06
C ARG A 172 14.60 -28.19 -23.40
N LYS A 173 15.41 -29.06 -24.03
CA LYS A 173 15.62 -29.07 -25.48
C LYS A 173 14.31 -29.44 -26.17
#